data_AF-K1PRB7-F1
#
_entry.id   AF-K1PRB7-F1
#
_cell.length_a   1.000
_cell.length_b   1.000
_cell.length_c   1.000
_cell.angle_alpha   90.00
_cell.angle_beta   90.00
_cell.angle_gamma   90.00
#
_symmetry.space_group_name_H-M   'P 1'
#
loop_
_entity.id
_entity.type
_entity.pdbx_description
1 polymer ?
#
loop_
_entity_poly.entity_id
_entity_poly.type
_entity_poly.pdbx_seq_one_letter_code
_entity_poly.pdbx_strand_id
1 'polypeptide(L)'
;MEVLLYIVFLFASLAVFECFAKINIRGVGSSFSSEVYKQWQPSYEAHRRIYAELDLVYDAFGSAEALKSLYNNVDIEYASDENVISQSKQIEHVDIIEFPVFAG
;
A
#
# COMPACT_ATOMS: atom_id res chain seq x y z
N MET A 1 26.67 0.31 -43.06
CA MET A 1 26.48 1.19 -41.89
C MET A 1 25.03 1.63 -41.73
N GLU A 2 24.31 1.97 -42.80
CA GLU A 2 22.92 2.46 -42.71
C GLU A 2 21.92 1.45 -42.12
N VAL A 3 22.03 0.16 -42.47
CA VAL A 3 21.14 -0.90 -41.95
C VAL A 3 21.25 -1.06 -40.42
N LEU A 4 22.45 -0.85 -39.85
CA LEU A 4 22.66 -0.92 -38.41
C LEU A 4 21.95 0.24 -37.68
N LEU A 5 21.89 1.41 -38.33
CA LEU A 5 21.25 2.61 -37.79
C LEU A 5 19.73 2.45 -37.69
N TYR A 6 19.12 1.83 -38.71
CA TYR A 6 17.68 1.55 -38.73
C TYR A 6 17.25 0.54 -37.66
N ILE A 7 18.08 -0.49 -37.40
CA ILE A 7 17.82 -1.46 -36.33
C ILE A 7 17.83 -0.76 -34.97
N VAL A 8 18.83 0.08 -34.69
CA VAL A 8 18.91 0.83 -33.43
C VAL A 8 17.70 1.76 -33.25
N PHE A 9 17.23 2.42 -34.33
CA PHE A 9 16.05 3.30 -34.27
C PHE A 9 14.73 2.54 -34.05
N LEU A 10 14.58 1.34 -34.61
CA LEU A 10 13.41 0.48 -34.42
C LEU A 10 13.29 -0.09 -33.01
N PHE A 11 14.40 -0.30 -32.31
CA PHE A 11 14.41 -0.77 -30.93
C PHE A 11 14.46 0.37 -29.89
N ALA A 12 14.92 1.56 -30.27
CA ALA A 12 14.91 2.73 -29.38
C ALA A 12 13.50 3.20 -28.99
N SER A 13 12.50 2.99 -29.86
CA SER A 13 11.09 3.26 -29.53
C SER A 13 10.48 2.21 -28.59
N LEU A 14 11.14 1.05 -28.41
CA LEU A 14 10.80 0.05 -27.40
C LEU A 14 11.52 0.29 -26.06
N ALA A 15 12.38 1.32 -25.96
CA ALA A 15 12.86 1.79 -24.67
C ALA A 15 11.71 2.53 -23.97
N VAL A 16 10.75 1.76 -23.48
CA VAL A 16 9.77 2.22 -22.50
C VAL A 16 10.60 2.62 -21.28
N PHE A 17 10.76 3.92 -21.08
CA PHE A 17 11.24 4.43 -19.80
C PHE A 17 10.16 4.08 -18.79
N GLU A 18 10.29 2.92 -18.16
CA GLU A 18 9.49 2.56 -16.99
C GLU A 18 9.90 3.51 -15.86
N CYS A 19 9.22 4.66 -15.78
CA CYS A 19 9.26 5.50 -14.60
C CYS A 19 8.46 4.79 -13.51
N PHE A 20 9.07 3.79 -12.88
CA PHE A 20 8.49 3.14 -11.72
C PHE A 20 8.62 4.09 -10.53
N ALA A 21 7.50 4.65 -10.10
CA ALA A 21 7.44 5.22 -8.77
C ALA A 21 7.64 4.09 -7.76
N LYS A 22 8.62 4.23 -6.88
CA LYS A 22 8.73 3.37 -5.71
C LYS A 22 7.77 3.87 -4.64
N ILE A 23 6.84 3.03 -4.24
CA ILE A 23 5.78 3.34 -3.27
C ILE A 23 5.93 2.38 -2.11
N ASN A 24 6.04 2.92 -0.90
CA ASN A 24 6.00 2.14 0.33
C ASN A 24 4.70 2.49 1.07
N ILE A 25 3.95 1.48 1.49
CA ILE A 25 2.72 1.65 2.28
C ILE A 25 2.85 0.78 3.53
N ARG A 26 2.90 1.43 4.70
CA ARG A 26 3.01 0.83 6.02
C ARG A 26 1.65 0.78 6.70
N GLY A 27 1.27 -0.43 7.07
CA GLY A 27 0.12 -0.73 7.87
C GLY A 27 0.49 -1.18 9.26
N VAL A 28 -0.38 -0.89 10.22
CA VAL A 28 -0.30 -1.45 11.57
C VAL A 28 -1.67 -1.93 12.03
N GLY A 29 -1.74 -2.90 12.94
CA GLY A 29 -3.04 -3.31 13.45
C GLY A 29 -3.12 -4.60 14.22
N SER A 30 -4.27 -5.26 14.14
CA SER A 30 -4.60 -6.44 14.90
C SER A 30 -3.89 -7.69 14.38
N SER A 31 -3.55 -8.60 15.29
CA SER A 31 -2.98 -9.90 14.91
C SER A 31 -3.97 -10.76 14.13
N PHE A 32 -5.27 -10.57 14.33
CA PHE A 32 -6.32 -11.30 13.62
C PHE A 32 -6.27 -11.06 12.10
N SER A 33 -6.08 -9.80 11.68
CA SER A 33 -5.99 -9.46 10.26
C SER A 33 -4.61 -9.67 9.65
N SER A 34 -3.58 -9.82 10.49
CA SER A 34 -2.18 -9.94 10.05
C SER A 34 -1.95 -11.08 9.05
N GLU A 35 -2.46 -12.28 9.33
CA GLU A 35 -2.21 -13.43 8.45
C GLU A 35 -2.93 -13.31 7.10
N VAL A 36 -4.11 -12.67 7.10
CA VAL A 36 -4.85 -12.37 5.86
C VAL A 36 -4.06 -11.38 5.02
N TYR A 37 -3.55 -10.30 5.61
CA TYR A 37 -2.76 -9.31 4.88
C TYR A 37 -1.44 -9.86 4.35
N LYS A 38 -0.71 -10.65 5.14
CA LYS A 38 0.51 -11.33 4.66
C LYS A 38 0.24 -12.22 3.44
N GLN A 39 -0.92 -12.85 3.37
CA GLN A 39 -1.30 -13.68 2.23
C GLN A 39 -1.70 -12.83 1.00
N TRP A 40 -2.35 -11.69 1.20
CA TRP A 40 -2.82 -10.83 0.12
C TRP A 40 -1.73 -9.93 -0.48
N GLN A 41 -0.77 -9.48 0.32
CA GLN A 41 0.29 -8.56 -0.08
C GLN A 41 1.04 -9.01 -1.34
N PRO A 42 1.61 -10.23 -1.43
CA PRO A 42 2.37 -10.63 -2.62
C PRO A 42 1.52 -10.65 -3.90
N SER A 43 0.25 -11.03 -3.78
CA SER A 43 -0.68 -11.05 -4.90
C SER A 43 -0.98 -9.62 -5.40
N TYR A 44 -1.20 -8.69 -4.48
CA TYR A 44 -1.47 -7.30 -4.81
C TYR A 44 -0.24 -6.58 -5.40
N GLU A 45 0.94 -6.78 -4.83
CA GLU A 45 2.21 -6.25 -5.35
C GLU A 45 2.47 -6.76 -6.77
N ALA A 46 2.33 -8.06 -7.00
CA ALA A 46 2.50 -8.66 -8.32
C ALA A 46 1.49 -8.11 -9.34
N HIS A 47 0.25 -7.85 -8.92
CA HIS A 47 -0.77 -7.24 -9.76
C HIS A 47 -0.45 -5.77 -10.12
N ARG A 48 0.18 -5.02 -9.20
CA ARG A 48 0.48 -3.59 -9.38
C ARG A 48 1.84 -3.30 -10.00
N ARG A 49 2.71 -4.30 -10.17
CA ARG A 49 4.09 -4.15 -10.65
C ARG A 49 4.27 -3.38 -11.97
N ILE A 50 3.25 -3.36 -12.84
CA ILE A 50 3.31 -2.63 -14.12
C ILE A 50 3.13 -1.11 -13.95
N TYR A 51 2.67 -0.67 -12.78
CA TYR A 51 2.40 0.73 -12.48
C TYR A 51 3.41 1.33 -11.50
N ALA A 52 3.90 0.53 -10.55
CA ALA A 52 4.78 0.97 -9.48
C ALA A 52 5.61 -0.19 -8.92
N GLU A 53 6.79 0.13 -8.38
CA GLU A 53 7.49 -0.75 -7.45
C GLU A 53 6.84 -0.54 -6.07
N LEU A 54 5.91 -1.43 -5.72
CA LEU A 54 5.14 -1.36 -4.49
C LEU A 54 5.75 -2.26 -3.41
N ASP A 55 5.91 -1.71 -2.22
CA ASP A 55 6.34 -2.41 -1.00
C ASP A 55 5.27 -2.22 0.08
N LEU A 56 4.54 -3.29 0.41
CA LEU A 56 3.51 -3.28 1.45
C LEU A 56 4.03 -3.93 2.72
N VAL A 57 3.98 -3.19 3.83
CA VAL A 57 4.33 -3.70 5.15
C VAL A 57 3.10 -3.71 6.05
N TYR A 58 3.00 -4.72 6.91
CA TYR A 58 1.98 -4.76 7.96
C TYR A 58 2.54 -5.32 9.27
N ASP A 59 2.51 -4.50 10.32
CA ASP A 59 2.94 -4.89 11.65
C ASP A 59 1.77 -5.09 12.63
N ALA A 60 1.75 -6.24 13.31
CA ALA A 60 0.72 -6.57 14.28
C ALA A 60 1.07 -6.03 15.68
N PHE A 61 0.65 -4.80 15.98
CA PHE A 61 0.87 -4.13 17.28
C PHE A 61 -0.38 -4.10 18.19
N GLY A 62 -1.53 -4.54 17.70
CA GLY A 62 -2.82 -4.40 18.37
C GLY A 62 -3.61 -3.18 17.88
N SER A 63 -4.94 -3.28 17.86
CA SER A 63 -5.81 -2.25 17.28
C SER A 63 -5.73 -0.90 18.00
N ALA A 64 -5.60 -0.91 19.34
CA ALA A 64 -5.54 0.32 20.12
C ALA A 64 -4.27 1.14 19.82
N GLU A 65 -3.11 0.48 19.81
CA GLU A 65 -1.82 1.06 19.43
C GLU A 65 -1.80 1.52 17.98
N ALA A 66 -2.43 0.75 17.08
CA ALA A 66 -2.54 1.08 15.67
C ALA A 66 -3.36 2.36 15.43
N LEU A 67 -4.57 2.45 16.01
CA LEU A 67 -5.38 3.67 15.95
C LEU A 67 -4.67 4.86 16.59
N LYS A 68 -4.02 4.65 17.73
CA LYS A 68 -3.23 5.72 18.37
C LYS A 68 -2.12 6.21 17.44
N SER A 69 -1.44 5.31 16.72
CA SER A 69 -0.41 5.68 15.77
C SER A 69 -0.98 6.48 14.59
N LEU A 70 -2.16 6.08 14.10
CA LEU A 70 -2.86 6.75 13.01
C LEU A 70 -3.30 8.17 13.42
N TYR A 71 -3.94 8.31 14.58
CA TYR A 71 -4.39 9.60 15.11
C TYR A 71 -3.25 10.59 15.40
N ASN A 72 -2.05 10.08 15.69
CA ASN A 72 -0.89 10.91 15.98
C ASN A 72 -0.02 11.19 14.74
N ASN A 73 -0.46 10.81 13.53
CA ASN A 73 0.30 10.95 12.30
C ASN A 73 1.72 10.38 12.42
N VAL A 74 1.84 9.22 13.07
CA VAL A 74 3.05 8.40 12.96
C VAL A 74 3.18 7.99 11.49
N ASP A 75 4.41 7.74 11.05
CA ASP A 75 4.78 7.42 9.67
C ASP A 75 4.22 6.05 9.21
N ILE A 76 2.89 6.00 9.07
CA ILE A 76 2.03 4.90 8.66
C ILE A 76 0.91 5.43 7.75
N GLU A 77 0.48 4.62 6.79
CA GLU A 77 -0.51 5.01 5.79
C GLU A 77 -1.89 4.37 6.03
N TYR A 78 -1.96 3.27 6.79
CA TYR A 78 -3.23 2.66 7.18
C TYR A 78 -3.15 1.93 8.53
N ALA A 79 -4.30 1.74 9.16
CA ALA A 79 -4.44 0.92 10.36
C ALA A 79 -5.65 -0.02 10.25
N SER A 80 -5.56 -1.20 10.84
CA SER A 80 -6.72 -2.08 11.01
C SER A 80 -7.24 -2.02 12.44
N ASP A 81 -8.55 -1.92 12.59
CA ASP A 81 -9.26 -2.14 13.85
C ASP A 81 -10.39 -3.14 13.63
N GLU A 82 -10.71 -3.89 14.68
CA GLU A 82 -11.86 -4.80 14.75
C GLU A 82 -13.12 -4.05 15.22
N ASN A 83 -12.97 -2.80 15.66
CA ASN A 83 -14.02 -1.93 16.13
C ASN A 83 -14.22 -0.74 15.19
N VAL A 84 -15.45 -0.25 15.15
CA VAL A 84 -15.80 0.97 14.43
C VAL A 84 -15.22 2.18 15.14
N ILE A 85 -14.66 3.13 14.39
CA ILE A 85 -14.16 4.38 14.96
C ILE A 85 -15.33 5.17 15.56
N SER A 86 -15.17 5.64 16.79
CA SER A 86 -16.24 6.40 17.45
C SER A 86 -16.54 7.71 16.71
N GLN A 87 -17.81 8.15 16.77
CA GLN A 87 -18.23 9.41 16.14
C GLN A 87 -17.40 10.60 16.63
N SER A 88 -17.06 10.65 17.92
CA SER A 88 -16.19 11.70 18.47
C SER A 88 -14.82 11.72 17.81
N LYS A 89 -14.23 10.55 17.54
CA LYS A 89 -12.93 10.42 16.88
C LYS A 89 -12.99 10.74 15.39
N GLN A 90 -14.08 10.40 14.71
CA GLN A 90 -14.30 10.82 13.32
C GLN A 90 -14.43 12.35 13.19
N ILE A 91 -15.01 13.02 14.19
CA ILE A 91 -15.08 14.49 14.24
C ILE A 91 -13.71 15.11 14.55
N GLU A 92 -12.93 14.49 15.43
CA GLU A 92 -11.58 14.95 15.80
C GLU A 92 -10.57 14.76 14.66
N HIS A 93 -10.69 13.67 13.90
CA HIS A 93 -9.80 13.27 12.81
C HIS A 93 -10.58 13.11 11.50
N VAL A 94 -11.01 14.26 10.95
CA VAL A 94 -11.91 14.33 9.78
C VAL A 94 -11.32 13.82 8.46
N ASP A 95 -10.00 13.66 8.42
CA ASP A 95 -9.22 13.16 7.29
C ASP A 95 -9.06 11.63 7.30
N ILE A 96 -9.40 10.97 8.42
CA ILE A 96 -9.38 9.52 8.52
C ILE A 96 -10.68 8.95 7.98
N ILE A 97 -10.54 8.01 7.06
CA ILE A 97 -11.66 7.30 6.42
C ILE A 97 -11.59 5.83 6.79
N GLU A 98 -12.73 5.29 7.23
CA GLU A 98 -12.88 3.88 7.62
C GLU A 98 -13.45 3.06 6.45
N PHE A 99 -12.85 1.90 6.17
CA PHE A 99 -13.33 0.97 5.15
C PHE A 99 -13.47 -0.45 5.72
N PRO A 100 -14.61 -1.13 5.55
CA PRO A 100 -14.72 -2.55 5.88
C PRO A 100 -13.89 -3.38 4.90
N VAL A 101 -13.06 -4.29 5.40
CA VAL A 101 -12.13 -5.07 4.56
C VAL A 101 -12.57 -6.52 4.40
N PHE A 102 -12.80 -7.23 5.50
CA PHE A 102 -13.32 -8.60 5.51
C PHE A 102 -14.09 -8.87 6.81
N ALA A 103 -14.87 -9.93 6.81
CA ALA A 103 -15.53 -10.47 8.00
C ALA A 103 -15.02 -11.90 8.23
N GLY A 104 -14.89 -12.30 9.50
CA GLY A 104 -14.48 -13.64 9.92
C GLY A 104 -15.46 -14.28 10.88
#